data_AF-A0A1W1UW69-F1
#
_entry.id   AF-A0A1W1UW69-F1
#
_cell.length_a   1.000
_cell.length_b   1.000
_cell.length_c   1.000
_cell.angle_alpha   90.00
_cell.angle_beta   90.00
_cell.angle_gamma   90.00
#
_symmetry.space_group_name_H-M   'P 1'
#
loop_
_entity.id
_entity.type
_entity.pdbx_description
1 polymer ?
#
loop_
_entity_poly.entity_id
_entity_poly.type
_entity_poly.pdbx_seq_one_letter_code
_entity_poly.pdbx_strand_id
1 'polypeptide(L)'
;MTMSTSNSLGIRRGMVPSPCALDFAQLLYIQQEAQNRAQTYLTELQAQIQVALEHRGYRDVDFQLLGHSLSTQEVAGAAVLLISMRLPLDGLKSPVFKVQLPLTVTYAGKLIVQGAQVNGFNVPEPFCHPLGPDTAQVAEMLVQGFSQRYMEHLLHSAGRSPLMTLQSA
;
A
#
# COMPACT_ATOMS: atom_id res chain seq x y z
N MET A 1 -17.19 -67.89 -24.48
CA MET A 1 -16.96 -68.00 -23.01
C MET A 1 -15.77 -67.10 -22.70
N THR A 2 -16.01 -65.82 -22.33
CA THR A 2 -15.94 -65.25 -20.96
C THR A 2 -14.49 -65.19 -20.44
N MET A 3 -13.89 -64.07 -20.00
CA MET A 3 -14.43 -62.83 -19.44
C MET A 3 -13.48 -61.64 -19.66
N SER A 4 -14.06 -60.46 -19.84
CA SER A 4 -13.44 -59.16 -19.59
C SER A 4 -13.25 -58.95 -18.09
N THR A 5 -12.02 -58.66 -17.64
CA THR A 5 -11.76 -58.16 -16.30
C THR A 5 -11.60 -56.63 -16.34
N SER A 6 -12.73 -55.93 -16.15
CA SER A 6 -12.74 -54.51 -15.82
C SER A 6 -12.25 -54.32 -14.38
N ASN A 7 -10.98 -53.93 -14.21
CA ASN A 7 -10.50 -53.35 -12.96
C ASN A 7 -10.97 -51.89 -12.88
N SER A 8 -12.19 -51.67 -12.37
CA SER A 8 -12.61 -50.36 -11.91
C SER A 8 -11.90 -50.05 -10.59
N LEU A 9 -10.80 -49.31 -10.67
CA LEU A 9 -10.21 -48.62 -9.52
C LEU A 9 -11.24 -47.62 -9.00
N GLY A 10 -12.02 -48.03 -8.01
CA GLY A 10 -12.88 -47.15 -7.24
C GLY A 10 -12.02 -46.15 -6.49
N ILE A 11 -11.82 -44.97 -7.08
CA ILE A 11 -11.29 -43.81 -6.38
C ILE A 11 -12.29 -43.49 -5.26
N ARG A 12 -12.00 -43.94 -4.03
CA ARG A 12 -12.68 -43.45 -2.84
C ARG A 12 -12.41 -41.95 -2.78
N ARG A 13 -13.37 -41.15 -3.23
CA ARG A 13 -13.41 -39.71 -2.95
C ARG A 13 -13.42 -39.59 -1.43
N GLY A 14 -12.26 -39.30 -0.85
CA GLY A 14 -12.12 -39.05 0.58
C GLY A 14 -13.08 -37.92 0.94
N MET A 15 -13.96 -38.18 1.90
CA MET A 15 -14.72 -37.14 2.58
C MET A 15 -13.69 -36.12 3.10
N VAL A 16 -13.69 -34.92 2.52
CA VAL A 16 -13.03 -33.78 3.14
C VAL A 16 -13.77 -33.57 4.46
N PRO A 17 -13.09 -33.57 5.63
CA PRO A 17 -13.77 -33.33 6.90
C PRO A 17 -14.47 -31.97 6.83
N SER A 18 -15.77 -31.97 7.16
CA SER A 18 -16.54 -30.74 7.22
C SER A 18 -15.99 -29.85 8.36
N PRO A 19 -15.72 -28.56 8.10
CA PRO A 19 -15.22 -27.66 9.13
C PRO A 19 -16.20 -27.59 10.31
N CYS A 20 -15.67 -27.67 11.53
CA CYS A 20 -16.44 -27.59 12.76
C CYS A 20 -16.46 -26.15 13.31
N ALA A 21 -17.34 -25.88 14.27
CA ALA A 21 -17.49 -24.54 14.86
C ALA A 21 -16.17 -23.96 15.41
N LEU A 22 -15.27 -24.83 15.88
CA LEU A 22 -13.94 -24.42 16.35
C LEU A 22 -13.06 -23.89 15.20
N ASP A 23 -13.12 -24.52 14.01
CA ASP A 23 -12.36 -24.07 12.84
C ASP A 23 -12.81 -22.66 12.42
N PHE A 24 -14.13 -22.41 12.45
CA PHE A 24 -14.68 -21.07 12.19
C PHE A 24 -14.23 -20.05 13.24
N ALA A 25 -14.28 -20.40 14.52
CA ALA A 25 -13.83 -19.51 15.60
C ALA A 25 -12.34 -19.16 15.46
N GLN A 26 -11.50 -20.14 15.10
CA GLN A 26 -10.07 -19.92 14.85
C GLN A 26 -9.83 -19.01 13.65
N LEU A 27 -10.55 -19.21 12.55
CA LEU A 27 -10.45 -18.34 11.37
C LEU A 27 -10.83 -16.90 11.68
N LEU A 28 -11.93 -16.69 12.41
CA LEU A 28 -12.38 -15.37 12.84
C LEU A 28 -11.34 -14.69 13.76
N TYR A 29 -10.76 -15.44 14.68
CA TYR A 29 -9.70 -14.94 15.56
C TYR A 29 -8.47 -14.48 14.76
N ILE A 30 -7.98 -15.30 13.83
CA ILE A 30 -6.83 -14.97 12.97
C ILE A 30 -7.12 -13.72 12.14
N GLN A 31 -8.32 -13.62 11.57
CA GLN A 31 -8.73 -12.44 10.81
C GLN A 31 -8.76 -11.18 11.67
N GLN A 32 -9.31 -11.26 12.88
CA GLN A 32 -9.36 -10.14 13.81
C GLN A 32 -7.95 -9.70 14.23
N GLU A 33 -7.05 -10.65 14.50
CA GLU A 33 -5.67 -10.35 14.84
C GLU A 33 -4.94 -9.66 13.67
N ALA A 34 -5.13 -10.14 12.45
CA ALA A 34 -4.56 -9.52 11.26
C ALA A 34 -5.09 -8.09 11.02
N GLN A 35 -6.38 -7.86 11.26
CA GLN A 35 -6.97 -6.51 11.19
C GLN A 35 -6.36 -5.56 12.23
N ASN A 36 -6.20 -6.02 13.47
CA ASN A 36 -5.56 -5.23 14.52
C ASN A 36 -4.11 -4.88 14.16
N ARG A 37 -3.34 -5.86 13.68
CA ARG A 37 -1.96 -5.64 13.22
C ARG A 37 -1.89 -4.66 12.05
N ALA A 38 -2.81 -4.76 11.09
CA ALA A 38 -2.89 -3.85 9.95
C ALA A 38 -3.19 -2.40 10.42
N GLN A 39 -4.11 -2.23 11.37
CA GLN A 39 -4.43 -0.91 11.92
C GLN A 39 -3.25 -0.29 12.68
N THR A 40 -2.56 -1.08 13.50
CA THR A 40 -1.33 -0.65 14.19
C THR A 40 -0.27 -0.24 13.17
N TYR A 41 -0.02 -1.08 12.17
CA TYR A 41 0.95 -0.80 11.12
C TYR A 41 0.64 0.49 10.35
N LEU A 42 -0.62 0.73 9.97
CA LEU A 42 -1.01 1.94 9.25
C LEU A 42 -0.82 3.21 10.10
N THR A 43 -1.12 3.12 11.40
CA THR A 43 -0.90 4.22 12.35
C THR A 43 0.59 4.54 12.50
N GLU A 44 1.42 3.50 12.66
CA GLU A 44 2.87 3.66 12.74
C GLU A 44 3.46 4.23 11.45
N LEU A 45 3.03 3.71 10.30
CA LEU A 45 3.47 4.18 9.00
C LEU A 45 3.13 5.65 8.78
N GLN A 46 1.93 6.10 9.18
CA GLN A 46 1.59 7.53 9.16
C GLN A 46 2.59 8.36 9.95
N ALA A 47 2.89 7.97 11.20
CA ALA A 47 3.82 8.71 12.06
C ALA A 47 5.22 8.76 11.43
N GLN A 48 5.69 7.67 10.83
CA GLN A 48 6.98 7.64 10.16
C GLN A 48 7.00 8.48 8.87
N ILE A 49 5.91 8.54 8.11
CA ILE A 49 5.79 9.43 6.94
C ILE A 49 5.87 10.89 7.37
N GLN A 50 5.23 11.26 8.49
CA GLN A 50 5.34 12.60 9.06
C GLN A 50 6.80 12.95 9.35
N VAL A 51 7.49 12.10 10.10
CA VAL A 51 8.89 12.29 10.46
C VAL A 51 9.77 12.42 9.20
N ALA A 52 9.57 11.56 8.20
CA ALA A 52 10.31 11.61 6.94
C ALA A 52 10.09 12.92 6.16
N LEU A 53 8.87 13.45 6.16
CA LEU A 53 8.57 14.74 5.52
C LEU A 53 9.17 15.92 6.29
N GLU A 54 9.04 15.92 7.62
CA GLU A 54 9.62 16.97 8.47
C GLU A 54 11.16 17.02 8.35
N HIS A 55 11.83 15.86 8.34
CA HIS A 55 13.27 15.76 8.10
C HIS A 55 13.72 16.32 6.74
N ARG A 56 12.84 16.27 5.74
CA ARG A 56 13.06 16.86 4.40
C ARG A 56 12.73 18.35 4.35
N GLY A 57 12.33 18.96 5.47
CA GLY A 57 12.08 20.39 5.62
C GLY A 57 10.65 20.83 5.29
N TYR A 58 9.73 19.90 5.00
CA TYR A 58 8.33 20.26 4.80
C TYR A 58 7.73 20.82 6.10
N ARG A 59 6.92 21.88 5.98
CA ARG A 59 6.29 22.56 7.12
C ARG A 59 4.77 22.40 7.10
N ASP A 60 4.12 22.67 8.23
CA ASP A 60 2.66 22.66 8.41
C ASP A 60 2.02 21.36 7.87
N VAL A 61 2.61 20.21 8.22
CA VAL A 61 2.15 18.90 7.74
C VAL A 61 0.91 18.46 8.50
N ASP A 62 -0.26 18.59 7.87
CA ASP A 62 -1.53 18.12 8.43
C ASP A 62 -1.87 16.73 7.89
N PHE A 63 -2.27 15.83 8.80
CA PHE A 63 -2.53 14.43 8.51
C PHE A 63 -3.94 14.02 8.91
N GLN A 64 -4.65 13.41 7.96
CA GLN A 64 -5.90 12.76 8.25
C GLN A 64 -5.88 11.33 7.74
N LEU A 65 -6.04 10.37 8.66
CA LEU A 65 -6.23 8.96 8.35
C LEU A 65 -7.73 8.65 8.34
N LEU A 66 -8.30 8.49 7.15
CA LEU A 66 -9.70 8.16 6.98
C LEU A 66 -9.85 6.64 6.87
N GLY A 67 -10.35 6.01 7.95
CA GLY A 67 -10.71 4.59 7.93
C GLY A 67 -11.75 4.33 6.84
N HIS A 68 -11.53 3.29 6.03
CA HIS A 68 -12.48 2.86 5.00
C HIS A 68 -13.12 1.54 5.39
N SER A 69 -14.39 1.35 5.02
CA SER A 69 -15.06 0.06 5.17
C SER A 69 -14.31 -1.00 4.35
N LEU A 70 -13.89 -2.08 5.00
CA LEU A 70 -13.28 -3.24 4.35
C LEU A 70 -14.33 -3.85 3.40
N SER A 71 -14.12 -3.72 2.09
CA SER A 71 -15.10 -4.16 1.09
C SER A 71 -14.78 -5.53 0.47
N THR A 72 -13.61 -6.10 0.76
CA THR A 72 -13.11 -7.31 0.09
C THR A 72 -12.50 -8.32 1.06
N GLN A 73 -12.52 -9.60 0.66
CA GLN A 73 -11.98 -10.71 1.45
C GLN A 73 -10.45 -10.69 1.59
N GLU A 74 -9.75 -9.86 0.82
CA GLU A 74 -8.29 -9.84 0.75
C GLU A 74 -7.66 -8.75 1.63
N VAL A 75 -8.47 -7.81 2.13
CA VAL A 75 -8.00 -6.61 2.81
C VAL A 75 -8.15 -6.75 4.33
N ALA A 76 -7.01 -6.70 5.02
CA ALA A 76 -6.92 -6.68 6.48
C ALA A 76 -7.10 -5.25 7.04
N GLY A 77 -6.73 -4.22 6.29
CA GLY A 77 -6.88 -2.82 6.70
C GLY A 77 -6.85 -1.87 5.51
N ALA A 78 -7.65 -0.81 5.54
CA ALA A 78 -7.64 0.22 4.51
C ALA A 78 -7.80 1.60 5.12
N ALA A 79 -6.98 2.53 4.67
CA ALA A 79 -7.07 3.92 5.07
C ALA A 79 -6.65 4.85 3.95
N VAL A 80 -7.16 6.07 3.95
CA VAL A 80 -6.67 7.12 3.06
C VAL A 80 -5.91 8.13 3.92
N LEU A 81 -4.64 8.33 3.59
CA LEU A 81 -3.79 9.33 4.20
C LEU A 81 -3.86 10.62 3.37
N LEU A 82 -4.42 11.67 3.95
CA LEU A 82 -4.42 13.01 3.39
C LEU A 82 -3.28 13.81 4.03
N ILE A 83 -2.44 14.43 3.21
CA ILE A 83 -1.30 15.23 3.64
C ILE A 83 -1.43 16.60 3.00
N SER A 84 -1.48 17.65 3.83
CA SER A 84 -1.28 19.02 3.37
C SER A 84 0.02 19.54 3.95
N MET A 85 0.92 20.07 3.12
CA MET A 85 2.25 20.51 3.57
C MET A 85 2.72 21.73 2.78
N ARG A 86 3.68 22.48 3.32
CA ARG A 86 4.32 23.61 2.65
C ARG A 86 5.75 23.26 2.27
N LEU A 87 6.17 23.72 1.10
CA LEU A 87 7.57 23.60 0.67
C LEU A 87 8.52 24.36 1.61
N PRO A 88 9.77 23.87 1.76
CA PRO A 88 10.85 24.57 2.46
C PRO A 88 11.36 25.78 1.65
N LEU A 89 10.50 26.73 1.32
CA LEU A 89 10.85 27.96 0.63
C LEU A 89 10.64 29.14 1.57
N ASP A 90 11.70 29.87 1.88
CA ASP A 90 11.64 31.11 2.63
C ASP A 90 11.26 32.29 1.70
N GLY A 91 10.39 33.18 2.16
CA GLY A 91 10.11 34.47 1.51
C GLY A 91 9.03 34.50 0.42
N LEU A 92 8.45 33.37 0.02
CA LEU A 92 7.26 33.32 -0.83
C LEU A 92 6.03 32.90 -0.02
N LYS A 93 4.82 33.19 -0.50
CA LYS A 93 3.60 32.49 -0.02
C LYS A 93 3.85 30.99 -0.26
N SER A 94 4.34 30.27 0.75
CA SER A 94 4.82 28.90 0.57
C SER A 94 3.70 28.06 -0.04
N PRO A 95 3.89 27.51 -1.25
CA PRO A 95 2.82 26.79 -1.93
C PRO A 95 2.43 25.57 -1.10
N VAL A 96 1.12 25.37 -0.95
CA VAL A 96 0.57 24.21 -0.26
C VAL A 96 0.53 23.04 -1.23
N PHE A 97 1.19 21.95 -0.84
CA PHE A 97 1.15 20.65 -1.49
C PHE A 97 0.09 19.79 -0.82
N LYS A 98 -0.73 19.15 -1.64
CA LYS A 98 -1.75 18.20 -1.20
C LYS A 98 -1.44 16.83 -1.77
N VAL A 99 -1.42 15.84 -0.90
CA VAL A 99 -1.21 14.44 -1.26
C VAL A 99 -2.35 13.61 -0.70
N GLN A 100 -2.85 12.69 -1.52
CA GLN A 100 -3.79 11.66 -1.10
C GLN A 100 -3.15 10.30 -1.37
N LEU A 101 -2.99 9.50 -0.33
CA LEU A 101 -2.37 8.18 -0.38
C LEU A 101 -3.37 7.13 0.13
N PRO A 102 -4.07 6.42 -0.79
CA PRO A 102 -4.88 5.27 -0.41
C PRO A 102 -3.96 4.11 -0.02
N LEU A 103 -3.96 3.73 1.25
CA LEU A 103 -3.16 2.67 1.84
C LEU A 103 -4.04 1.45 2.08
N THR A 104 -3.59 0.29 1.60
CA THR A 104 -4.28 -0.99 1.77
C THR A 104 -3.30 -2.02 2.32
N VAL A 105 -3.65 -2.67 3.42
CA VAL A 105 -2.92 -3.81 3.98
C VAL A 105 -3.72 -5.07 3.71
N THR A 106 -3.12 -6.05 3.04
CA THR A 106 -3.77 -7.32 2.71
C THR A 106 -3.56 -8.37 3.80
N TYR A 107 -4.46 -9.36 3.91
CA TYR A 107 -4.24 -10.55 4.75
C TYR A 107 -2.97 -11.34 4.36
N ALA A 108 -2.50 -11.22 3.12
CA ALA A 108 -1.24 -11.79 2.64
C ALA A 108 0.02 -11.04 3.14
N GLY A 109 -0.13 -10.04 4.01
CA GLY A 109 1.00 -9.30 4.57
C GLY A 109 1.69 -8.39 3.56
N LYS A 110 0.92 -7.63 2.79
CA LYS A 110 1.44 -6.62 1.85
C LYS A 110 0.77 -5.27 2.09
N LEU A 111 1.56 -4.20 1.99
CA LEU A 111 1.10 -2.83 1.81
C LEU A 111 0.97 -2.55 0.31
N ILE A 112 -0.19 -2.05 -0.10
CA ILE A 112 -0.49 -1.62 -1.45
C ILE A 112 -0.92 -0.16 -1.38
N VAL A 113 -0.32 0.69 -2.23
CA VAL A 113 -0.74 2.06 -2.45
C VAL A 113 -1.09 2.22 -3.91
N GLN A 114 -2.38 2.41 -4.19
CA GLN A 114 -2.91 2.52 -5.55
C GLN A 114 -3.82 3.73 -5.66
N GLY A 115 -3.74 4.45 -6.79
CA GLY A 115 -4.54 5.66 -6.99
C GLY A 115 -4.07 6.85 -6.14
N ALA A 116 -2.78 6.89 -5.81
CA ALA A 116 -2.21 8.03 -5.11
C ALA A 116 -2.30 9.30 -5.96
N GLN A 117 -2.56 10.43 -5.30
CA GLN A 117 -2.64 11.74 -5.95
C GLN A 117 -1.68 12.73 -5.31
N VAL A 118 -0.97 13.51 -6.13
CA VAL A 118 -0.09 14.60 -5.69
C VAL A 118 -0.50 15.86 -6.45
N ASN A 119 -1.06 16.86 -5.76
CA ASN A 119 -1.61 18.09 -6.35
C ASN A 119 -2.54 17.84 -7.56
N GLY A 120 -3.35 16.79 -7.50
CA GLY A 120 -4.27 16.39 -8.57
C GLY A 120 -3.64 15.56 -9.71
N PHE A 121 -2.32 15.35 -9.70
CA PHE A 121 -1.67 14.35 -10.55
C PHE A 121 -1.92 12.95 -9.99
N ASN A 122 -2.53 12.07 -10.79
CA ASN A 122 -2.69 10.65 -10.46
C ASN A 122 -1.38 9.91 -10.74
N VAL A 123 -0.83 9.28 -9.72
CA VAL A 123 0.36 8.44 -9.86
C VAL A 123 -0.07 7.10 -10.46
N PRO A 124 0.40 6.74 -11.67
CA PRO A 124 -0.18 5.63 -12.43
C PRO A 124 0.22 4.26 -11.88
N GLU A 125 1.44 4.13 -11.36
CA GLU A 125 1.97 2.85 -10.91
C GLU A 125 1.67 2.61 -9.43
N PRO A 126 1.09 1.47 -9.06
CA PRO A 126 0.91 1.12 -7.67
C PRO A 126 2.26 0.88 -6.99
N PHE A 127 2.32 1.18 -5.70
CA PHE A 127 3.40 0.75 -4.82
C PHE A 127 2.95 -0.50 -4.09
N CYS A 128 3.76 -1.56 -4.14
CA CYS A 128 3.49 -2.82 -3.47
C CYS A 128 4.72 -3.21 -2.67
N HIS A 129 4.57 -3.40 -1.36
CA HIS A 129 5.67 -3.76 -0.47
C HIS A 129 5.23 -4.80 0.55
N PRO A 130 6.01 -5.86 0.83
CA PRO A 130 5.70 -6.78 1.91
C PRO A 130 5.68 -6.05 3.26
N LEU A 131 4.82 -6.45 4.19
CA LEU A 131 4.89 -5.91 5.56
C LEU A 131 6.21 -6.34 6.18
N GLY A 132 7.07 -5.37 6.46
CA GLY A 132 8.32 -5.54 7.21
C GLY A 132 8.22 -4.90 8.59
N PRO A 133 9.15 -5.21 9.51
CA PRO A 133 9.19 -4.59 10.84
C PRO A 133 9.64 -3.13 10.81
N ASP A 134 10.32 -2.70 9.74
CA ASP A 134 10.88 -1.35 9.62
C ASP A 134 9.92 -0.42 8.87
N THR A 135 8.97 0.15 9.61
CA THR A 135 8.01 1.13 9.08
C THR A 135 8.67 2.44 8.66
N ALA A 136 9.83 2.79 9.24
CA ALA A 136 10.58 3.99 8.89
C ALA A 136 11.18 3.87 7.49
N GLN A 137 11.78 2.72 7.17
CA GLN A 137 12.29 2.45 5.83
C GLN A 137 11.18 2.50 4.78
N VAL A 138 10.02 1.90 5.06
CA VAL A 138 8.87 1.93 4.13
C VAL A 138 8.35 3.35 3.92
N ALA A 139 8.27 4.15 4.99
CA ALA A 139 7.89 5.56 4.91
C ALA A 139 8.83 6.36 4.02
N GLU A 140 10.16 6.21 4.20
CA GLU A 140 11.15 6.88 3.36
C GLU A 140 11.04 6.47 1.89
N MET A 141 10.86 5.16 1.61
CA MET A 141 10.65 4.66 0.25
C MET A 141 9.39 5.26 -0.40
N LEU A 142 8.29 5.37 0.35
CA LEU A 142 7.05 5.99 -0.15
C LEU A 142 7.28 7.46 -0.47
N VAL A 143 7.84 8.23 0.48
CA VAL A 143 8.10 9.67 0.31
C VAL A 143 9.03 9.90 -0.88
N GLN A 144 10.12 9.15 -0.98
CA GLN A 144 11.06 9.26 -2.09
C GLN A 144 10.41 8.88 -3.43
N GLY A 145 9.73 7.73 -3.49
CA GLY A 145 9.14 7.21 -4.73
C GLY A 145 8.06 8.14 -5.30
N PHE A 146 7.15 8.64 -4.45
CA PHE A 146 6.13 9.59 -4.90
C PHE A 146 6.72 10.95 -5.27
N SER A 147 7.73 11.42 -4.54
CA SER A 147 8.43 12.68 -4.88
C SER A 147 9.11 12.58 -6.25
N GLN A 148 9.80 11.49 -6.52
CA GLN A 148 10.48 11.26 -7.80
C GLN A 148 9.49 11.26 -8.97
N ARG A 149 8.40 10.48 -8.86
CA ARG A 149 7.38 10.39 -9.91
C ARG A 149 6.68 11.72 -10.17
N TYR A 150 6.39 12.47 -9.10
CA TYR A 150 5.80 13.80 -9.27
C TYR A 150 6.80 14.78 -9.90
N MET A 151 8.08 14.73 -9.54
CA MET A 151 9.13 15.53 -10.17
C MET A 151 9.27 15.18 -11.66
N GLU A 152 9.28 13.91 -12.02
CA GLU A 152 9.30 13.47 -13.41
C GLU A 152 8.11 14.03 -14.19
N HIS A 153 6.90 13.95 -13.63
CA HIS A 153 5.70 14.57 -14.20
C HIS A 153 5.89 16.08 -14.42
N LEU A 154 6.39 16.80 -13.42
CA LEU A 154 6.63 18.25 -13.53
C LEU A 154 7.63 18.59 -14.63
N LEU A 155 8.74 17.86 -14.72
CA LEU A 155 9.76 18.03 -15.75
C LEU A 155 9.17 17.81 -17.16
N HIS A 156 8.42 16.73 -17.35
CA HIS A 156 7.74 16.46 -18.62
C HIS A 156 6.71 17.55 -18.96
N SER A 157 5.90 17.98 -17.99
CA SER A 157 4.87 19.02 -18.20
C SER A 157 5.45 20.39 -18.53
N ALA A 158 6.64 20.71 -18.01
CA ALA A 158 7.36 21.95 -18.27
C ALA A 158 8.15 21.94 -19.60
N GLY A 159 8.03 20.89 -20.41
CA GLY A 159 8.80 20.72 -21.65
C GLY A 159 10.30 20.46 -21.41
N ARG A 160 10.68 20.12 -20.18
CA ARG A 160 12.06 19.73 -19.82
C ARG A 160 12.10 18.21 -19.71
N SER A 161 12.20 17.50 -20.83
CA SER A 161 12.55 16.08 -20.78
C SER A 161 13.86 15.91 -20.01
N PRO A 162 13.97 14.93 -19.09
CA PRO A 162 15.27 14.58 -18.53
C PRO A 162 16.18 14.19 -19.70
N LEU A 163 17.33 14.84 -19.76
CA LEU A 163 18.33 14.71 -20.82
C LEU A 163 18.57 13.23 -21.16
N MET A 164 18.04 12.78 -22.30
CA MET A 164 18.61 11.66 -23.05
C MET A 164 19.96 12.11 -23.63
N THR A 165 20.96 12.30 -22.79
CA THR A 165 22.34 12.44 -23.21
C THR A 165 23.22 11.85 -22.12
N LEU A 166 23.55 10.56 -22.25
CA LEU A 166 24.85 9.97 -21.91
C LEU A 166 24.85 8.51 -22.40
N GLN A 167 24.62 8.32 -23.69
CA GLN A 167 25.14 7.17 -24.43
C GLN A 167 25.77 7.72 -25.69
N SER A 168 27.07 8.01 -25.62
CA SER A 168 28.07 8.03 -26.69
C SER A 168 29.23 8.95 -26.27
N ALA A 169 30.20 8.39 -25.56
CA ALA A 169 31.61 8.77 -25.62
C ALA A 169 32.43 7.58 -25.14
#